data_AF-A0A350PI73-F1
#
_entry.id   AF-A0A350PI73-F1
#
_cell.length_a   1.000
_cell.length_b   1.000
_cell.length_c   1.000
_cell.angle_alpha   90.00
_cell.angle_beta   90.00
_cell.angle_gamma   90.00
#
_symmetry.space_group_name_H-M   'P 1'
#
loop_
_entity.id
_entity.type
_entity.pdbx_description
1 polymer ?
#
loop_
_entity_poly.entity_id
_entity_poly.type
_entity_poly.pdbx_seq_one_letter_code
_entity_poly.pdbx_strand_id
1 'polypeptide(L)'
;MAKITKGSLIRWIVGHSVYAAYEENVVGSNPIYNYGIVLEVSILDPLAVVAHCKSESYGDHLIILHSDRDSIEILSGGAKDGE
;
A
#
# COMPACT_ATOMS: atom_id res chain seq x y z
N MET A 1 -9.26 11.15 7.87
CA MET A 1 -8.41 10.40 6.93
C MET A 1 -9.17 10.19 5.64
N ALA A 2 -8.52 10.31 4.48
CA ALA A 2 -9.15 10.01 3.21
C ALA A 2 -9.46 8.50 3.11
N LYS A 3 -10.60 8.13 2.54
CA LYS A 3 -11.01 6.74 2.34
C LYS A 3 -10.33 6.20 1.08
N ILE A 4 -9.75 4.99 1.15
CA ILE A 4 -9.24 4.31 -0.05
C ILE A 4 -10.42 3.94 -0.94
N THR A 5 -10.37 4.36 -2.21
CA THR A 5 -11.36 4.01 -3.24
C THR A 5 -10.67 3.43 -4.47
N LYS A 6 -11.46 2.78 -5.33
CA LYS A 6 -11.00 2.34 -6.65
C LYS A 6 -10.40 3.50 -7.43
N GLY A 7 -9.26 3.26 -8.07
CA GLY A 7 -8.47 4.28 -8.77
C GLY A 7 -7.53 5.10 -7.88
N SER A 8 -7.54 4.91 -6.55
CA SER A 8 -6.59 5.62 -5.68
C SER A 8 -5.16 5.19 -5.99
N LEU A 9 -4.25 6.17 -6.09
CA LEU A 9 -2.83 5.92 -6.09
C LEU A 9 -2.36 5.79 -4.64
N ILE A 10 -1.78 4.65 -4.31
CA ILE A 10 -1.31 4.34 -2.97
C ILE A 10 0.18 3.99 -2.97
N ARG A 11 0.82 4.14 -1.81
CA ARG A 11 2.12 3.54 -1.49
C ARG A 11 2.05 2.72 -0.21
N TRP A 12 2.92 1.74 -0.09
CA TRP A 12 3.07 0.93 1.13
C TRP A 12 4.51 0.50 1.32
N ILE A 13 4.87 0.14 2.54
CA ILE A 13 6.23 -0.28 2.91
C ILE A 13 6.38 -1.78 2.61
N VAL A 14 7.39 -2.15 1.82
CA VAL A 14 7.73 -3.56 1.52
C VAL A 14 8.96 -4.06 2.27
N GLY A 15 9.68 -3.14 2.92
CA GLY A 15 10.86 -3.46 3.70
C GLY A 15 11.59 -2.21 4.14
N HIS A 16 12.79 -2.39 4.70
CA HIS A 16 13.68 -1.29 5.06
C HIS A 16 15.09 -1.62 4.57
N SER A 17 15.77 -0.63 4.00
CA SER A 17 17.17 -0.75 3.56
C SER A 17 18.16 -0.60 4.72
N VAL A 18 17.73 0.07 5.79
CA VAL A 18 18.51 0.29 7.00
C VAL A 18 17.66 -0.04 8.22
N TYR A 19 18.28 -0.71 9.18
CA TYR A 19 17.71 -1.02 10.48
C TYR A 19 18.53 -0.36 11.57
N ALA A 20 17.86 0.31 12.51
CA ALA A 20 18.47 0.86 13.70
C ALA A 20 18.42 -0.17 14.83
N ALA A 21 19.55 -0.37 15.50
CA ALA A 21 19.65 -1.22 16.68
C ALA A 21 19.47 -0.37 17.95
N TYR A 22 18.49 -0.73 18.76
CA TYR A 22 18.26 -0.22 20.11
C TYR A 22 18.57 -1.33 21.12
N GLU A 23 18.67 -0.99 22.41
CA GLU A 23 19.10 -1.93 23.46
C GLU A 23 18.31 -3.25 23.47
N GLU A 24 17.02 -3.21 23.16
CA GLU A 24 16.15 -4.39 23.19
C GLU A 24 15.66 -4.85 21.81
N ASN A 25 15.75 -4.00 20.78
CA ASN A 25 15.01 -4.19 19.53
C ASN A 25 15.76 -3.69 18.30
N VAL A 26 15.43 -4.25 17.14
CA VAL A 26 15.84 -3.75 15.84
C VAL A 26 14.62 -3.17 15.14
N VAL A 27 14.69 -1.90 14.72
CA VAL A 27 13.56 -1.19 14.10
C VAL A 27 13.97 -0.71 12.71
N GLY A 28 13.08 -0.88 11.73
CA GLY A 28 13.28 -0.36 10.38
C GLY A 28 13.39 1.17 10.39
N SER A 29 14.47 1.72 9.83
CA SER A 29 14.75 3.16 9.86
C SER A 29 14.64 3.81 8.48
N ASN A 30 14.90 3.08 7.40
CA ASN A 30 14.83 3.62 6.03
C ASN A 30 13.88 2.77 5.17
N PRO A 31 12.58 3.11 5.11
CA PRO A 31 11.57 2.30 4.44
C PRO A 31 11.75 2.29 2.92
N ILE A 32 11.47 1.12 2.33
CA ILE A 32 11.40 0.88 0.89
C ILE A 32 9.92 0.81 0.54
N TYR A 33 9.49 1.62 -0.42
CA TYR A 33 8.10 1.73 -0.83
C TYR A 33 7.84 1.04 -2.17
N ASN A 34 6.68 0.40 -2.28
CA ASN A 34 6.04 0.12 -3.56
C ASN A 34 4.84 1.05 -3.76
N TYR A 35 4.39 1.13 -5.01
CA TYR A 35 3.31 2.01 -5.45
C TYR A 35 2.35 1.24 -6.34
N GLY A 36 1.08 1.61 -6.29
CA GLY A 36 0.07 0.93 -7.09
C GLY A 36 -1.23 1.69 -7.17
N ILE A 37 -2.05 1.28 -8.14
CA ILE A 37 -3.40 1.79 -8.32
C ILE A 37 -4.38 0.77 -7.76
N VAL A 38 -5.28 1.20 -6.89
CA VAL A 38 -6.34 0.34 -6.35
C VAL A 38 -7.30 -0.04 -7.46
N LEU A 39 -7.44 -1.33 -7.73
CA LEU A 39 -8.40 -1.86 -8.70
C LEU A 39 -9.71 -2.26 -8.05
N GLU A 40 -9.68 -2.70 -6.79
CA GLU A 40 -10.87 -3.17 -6.08
C GLU A 40 -10.71 -2.94 -4.57
N VAL A 41 -11.81 -2.64 -3.89
CA VAL A 41 -11.91 -2.60 -2.42
C VAL A 41 -12.93 -3.65 -2.03
N SER A 42 -12.61 -4.51 -1.06
CA SER A 42 -13.52 -5.59 -0.65
C SER A 42 -14.81 -5.03 -0.06
N ILE A 43 -15.95 -5.57 -0.52
CA ILE A 43 -17.27 -5.22 -0.01
C ILE A 43 -17.54 -5.81 1.38
N LEU A 44 -16.87 -6.90 1.73
CA LEU A 44 -17.01 -7.57 3.03
C LEU A 44 -16.04 -7.01 4.08
N ASP A 45 -14.90 -6.50 3.62
CA ASP A 45 -13.84 -5.94 4.46
C ASP A 45 -13.26 -4.69 3.78
N PRO A 46 -13.76 -3.48 4.13
CA PRO A 46 -13.32 -2.24 3.52
C PRO A 46 -11.84 -1.87 3.73
N LEU A 47 -11.10 -2.63 4.56
CA LEU A 47 -9.67 -2.43 4.79
C LEU A 47 -8.80 -3.25 3.82
N ALA A 48 -9.38 -4.26 3.19
CA ALA A 48 -8.73 -5.12 2.21
C ALA A 48 -8.91 -4.57 0.79
N VAL A 49 -7.79 -4.40 0.09
CA VAL A 49 -7.74 -3.82 -1.26
C VAL A 49 -6.90 -4.66 -2.20
N VAL A 50 -7.27 -4.66 -3.48
CA VAL A 50 -6.45 -5.20 -4.57
C VAL A 50 -5.84 -4.03 -5.32
N ALA A 51 -4.51 -4.01 -5.43
CA ALA A 51 -3.77 -2.99 -6.15
C ALA A 51 -2.99 -3.59 -7.31
N HIS A 52 -2.97 -2.89 -8.44
CA HIS A 52 -2.05 -3.15 -9.53
C HIS A 52 -0.73 -2.42 -9.26
N CYS A 53 0.36 -3.19 -9.20
CA CYS A 53 1.71 -2.67 -9.04
C CYS A 53 2.51 -2.98 -10.30
N LYS A 54 3.07 -1.93 -10.91
CA LYS A 54 4.03 -2.09 -11.99
C LYS A 54 5.43 -2.03 -11.40
N SER A 55 6.16 -3.14 -11.44
CA SER A 55 7.57 -3.17 -11.08
C SER A 55 8.40 -3.56 -12.30
N GLU A 56 9.49 -2.83 -12.56
CA GLU A 56 10.42 -3.20 -13.63
C GLU A 56 11.07 -4.56 -13.40
N SER A 57 11.22 -4.99 -12.13
CA SER A 57 11.91 -6.23 -11.77
C SER A 57 10.99 -7.46 -11.77
N TYR A 58 9.69 -7.28 -11.59
CA TYR A 58 8.73 -8.39 -11.41
C TYR A 58 7.55 -8.37 -12.40
N GLY A 59 7.45 -7.33 -13.24
CA GLY A 59 6.35 -7.15 -14.18
C GLY A 59 5.07 -6.60 -13.53
N ASP A 60 3.97 -6.71 -14.27
CA ASP A 60 2.63 -6.32 -13.82
C ASP A 60 2.07 -7.38 -12.87
N HIS A 61 1.84 -7.02 -11.61
CA HIS A 61 1.34 -7.94 -10.59
C HIS A 61 0.20 -7.33 -9.78
N LEU A 62 -0.75 -8.20 -9.42
CA LEU A 62 -1.84 -7.88 -8.51
C LEU A 62 -1.41 -8.21 -7.09
N ILE A 63 -1.55 -7.24 -6.19
CA ILE A 63 -1.24 -7.39 -4.77
C ILE A 63 -2.53 -7.20 -3.97
N ILE A 64 -2.71 -8.06 -2.98
CA ILE A 64 -3.72 -7.90 -1.94
C ILE A 64 -3.04 -7.22 -0.76
N LEU A 65 -3.59 -6.09 -0.31
CA LEU A 65 -3.11 -5.36 0.87
C LEU A 65 -4.25 -5.24 1.88
N HIS A 66 -3.88 -5.11 3.15
CA HIS A 66 -4.79 -4.83 4.26
C HIS A 66 -4.28 -3.63 5.04
N SER A 67 -5.12 -2.59 5.15
CA SER A 67 -4.72 -1.28 5.69
C SER A 67 -4.13 -1.32 7.10
N ASP A 68 -4.61 -2.23 7.95
CA ASP A 68 -4.07 -2.41 9.31
C ASP A 68 -2.69 -3.06 9.39
N ARG A 69 -2.29 -3.77 8.33
CA ARG A 69 -1.04 -4.56 8.31
C ARG A 69 0.03 -3.89 7.45
N ASP A 70 -0.39 -3.29 6.34
CA ASP A 70 0.52 -2.91 5.25
C ASP A 70 0.88 -1.41 5.22
N SER A 71 0.67 -0.65 6.28
CA SER A 71 1.07 0.79 6.37
C SER A 71 0.81 1.58 5.09
N ILE A 72 -0.44 1.53 4.62
CA ILE A 72 -0.85 2.08 3.33
C ILE A 72 -1.05 3.60 3.45
N GLU A 73 -0.49 4.35 2.52
CA GLU A 73 -0.72 5.79 2.37
C GLU A 73 -1.35 6.11 1.02
N ILE A 74 -2.35 6.98 1.03
CA ILE A 74 -3.02 7.49 -0.18
C ILE A 74 -2.26 8.71 -0.68
N LEU A 75 -1.68 8.59 -1.88
CA LEU A 75 -0.97 9.69 -2.56
C LEU A 75 -1.90 10.53 -3.43
N SER A 76 -2.92 9.89 -4.02
CA SER A 76 -3.98 10.56 -4.78
C SER A 76 -5.28 9.78 -4.63
N GLY A 77 -6.39 10.49 -4.44
CA GLY A 77 -7.72 9.88 -4.39
C GLY A 77 -8.12 9.29 -5.74
N GLY A 78 -8.87 8.18 -5.70
CA GLY A 78 -9.51 7.60 -6.87
C GLY A 78 -10.85 8.27 -7.18
N ALA A 79 -11.48 7.83 -8.27
CA ALA A 79 -12.85 8.24 -8.58
C ALA A 79 -13.77 7.87 -7.41
N LYS A 80 -14.69 8.78 -7.07
CA LYS A 80 -15.84 8.42 -6.25
C LYS A 80 -16.80 7.68 -7.18
N ASP A 81 -17.24 6.48 -6.82
CA ASP A 81 -18.29 5.81 -7.57
C ASP A 81 -19.53 6.74 -7.62
N GLY A 82 -19.81 7.36 -8.77
CA GLY A 82 -21.01 8.18 -8.98
C GLY A 82 -20.82 9.65 -9.42
N GLU A 83 -19.81 9.99 -10.23
CA GLU A 83 -19.82 11.21 -11.07
C GLU A 83 -19.66 10.85 -12.54
#